data_AF-A0A7J9M3G4-F1
#
_entry.id   AF-A0A7J9M3G4-F1
#
_cell.length_a   1.000
_cell.length_b   1.000
_cell.length_c   1.000
_cell.angle_alpha   90.00
_cell.angle_beta   90.00
_cell.angle_gamma   90.00
#
_symmetry.space_group_name_H-M   'P 1'
#
loop_
_entity.id
_entity.type
_entity.pdbx_description
1 polymer ?
#
loop_
_entity_poly.entity_id
_entity_poly.type
_entity_poly.pdbx_seq_one_letter_code
_entity_poly.pdbx_strand_id
1 'polypeptide(L)'
;MEVGDELVRCEVCLRGNKILVGGWVHNLLGKEYEVLVEVFGRTVICRDIDVATRVARTDGLDCITLEGDQVSKKGGMTGGFYDYRRSKLKFMNIIMQNTMSINKKEEELKGIGLELQNILFLLQLEQKITAFVTEQQQLDAKRVLDKSVLEQHKQDIANANKQKQYTSKALENKRKSLADVQMQIDQLRASMAMKRAEMGTELIDHLTPEEKDLLSRLNPEITDLKEQLINCRSDRIETESRKAELETNLTTNLKRQKQELEAIISAAEADALLDEAESKRQELMDANLLVEDATQQLKRVSDRIDELTKQLRGIKDEKNNLKGLEDAYERTLQDEAKELEQLLSKRSNLLAKQEEYSKKIRELGPLSSDAFETYKRKQIKELQKMLHRCNEQLQQFSHVNKKALDQYVNFTEQREELQKRQAELDSGDE
;
A
#
# COMPACT_ATOMS: atom_id res chain seq x y z
N MET A 1 -1.06 44.40 65.53
CA MET A 1 -1.42 45.39 66.57
C MET A 1 -0.42 45.22 67.68
N GLU A 2 0.70 45.94 67.56
CA GLU A 2 1.71 46.06 68.60
C GLU A 2 1.11 46.89 69.74
N VAL A 3 0.80 46.26 70.86
CA VAL A 3 0.47 46.97 72.10
C VAL A 3 1.82 47.22 72.76
N GLY A 4 2.24 48.49 72.76
CA GLY A 4 3.56 48.92 73.20
C GLY A 4 3.84 48.55 74.66
N ASP A 5 5.08 48.15 74.89
CA ASP A 5 5.72 48.11 76.21
C ASP A 5 5.79 49.54 76.78
N GLU A 6 4.73 50.01 77.44
CA GLU A 6 4.82 51.15 78.34
C GLU A 6 5.37 50.69 79.69
N LEU A 7 6.70 50.69 79.78
CA LEU A 7 7.44 50.61 81.03
C LEU A 7 7.06 51.83 81.89
N VAL A 8 6.09 51.66 82.81
CA VAL A 8 5.79 52.67 83.84
C VAL A 8 6.98 52.75 84.79
N ARG A 9 7.93 53.66 84.51
CA ARG A 9 9.01 54.04 85.42
C ARG A 9 8.39 54.69 86.66
N CYS A 10 8.38 53.97 87.77
CA CYS A 10 8.08 54.52 89.07
C CYS A 10 9.33 55.26 89.58
N GLU A 11 9.37 56.59 89.42
CA GLU A 11 10.45 57.42 89.98
C GLU A 11 10.31 57.46 91.51
N VAL A 12 11.21 56.76 92.20
CA VAL A 12 11.32 56.78 93.67
C VAL A 12 11.96 58.11 94.09
N CYS A 13 11.14 59.08 94.46
CA CYS A 13 11.63 60.33 95.04
C CYS A 13 12.04 60.10 96.51
N LEU A 14 13.35 59.95 96.76
CA LEU A 14 13.91 59.86 98.11
C LEU A 14 13.95 61.24 98.76
N ARG A 15 12.98 61.55 99.63
CA ARG A 15 13.14 62.57 100.68
C ARG A 15 13.12 61.89 102.05
N GLY A 16 14.31 61.62 102.59
CA GLY A 16 14.55 61.25 103.99
C GLY A 16 13.77 60.04 104.52
N ASN A 17 14.37 58.83 104.48
CA ASN A 17 13.92 57.58 105.14
C ASN A 17 12.41 57.22 105.08
N LYS A 18 11.61 57.85 104.23
CA LYS A 18 10.21 57.53 103.94
C LYS A 18 10.03 57.39 102.43
N ILE A 19 9.47 56.27 102.00
CA ILE A 19 8.99 56.08 100.62
C ILE A 19 7.48 56.36 100.66
N LEU A 20 7.07 57.52 100.16
CA LEU A 20 5.66 57.86 99.94
C LEU A 20 5.28 57.40 98.54
N VAL A 21 4.45 56.36 98.43
CA VAL A 21 3.78 56.03 97.16
C VAL A 21 2.53 56.90 97.09
N GLY A 22 2.69 58.11 96.56
CA GLY A 22 1.59 59.05 96.47
C GLY A 22 1.95 60.25 95.62
N GLY A 23 1.64 60.16 94.32
CA GLY A 23 1.66 61.32 93.44
C GLY A 23 1.75 60.93 91.97
N TRP A 24 0.66 61.21 91.23
CA TRP A 24 0.56 61.27 89.76
C TRP A 24 0.28 59.96 88.98
N VAL A 25 -0.88 59.34 89.22
CA VAL A 25 -1.56 58.51 88.20
C VAL A 25 -3.06 58.77 88.26
N HIS A 26 -3.52 59.94 87.80
CA HIS A 26 -4.95 60.28 87.84
C HIS A 26 -5.68 60.12 86.50
N ASN A 27 -4.99 59.79 85.39
CA ASN A 27 -5.56 60.00 84.06
C ASN A 27 -5.78 58.80 83.14
N LEU A 28 -5.63 57.52 83.56
CA LEU A 28 -5.94 56.40 82.64
C LEU A 28 -6.61 55.15 83.25
N LEU A 29 -6.85 55.08 84.56
CA LEU A 29 -7.41 53.90 85.25
C LEU A 29 -8.52 54.28 86.23
N GLY A 30 -9.41 55.19 85.84
CA GLY A 30 -10.29 55.94 86.78
C GLY A 30 -10.98 55.14 87.88
N LYS A 31 -11.56 53.96 87.59
CA LYS A 31 -12.22 53.12 88.62
C LYS A 31 -11.32 52.05 89.24
N GLU A 32 -10.41 51.46 88.45
CA GLU A 32 -9.51 50.41 88.95
C GLU A 32 -8.42 50.97 89.86
N TYR A 33 -7.98 52.20 89.60
CA TYR A 33 -7.02 52.93 90.42
C TYR A 33 -7.59 53.29 91.79
N GLU A 34 -8.85 53.75 91.86
CA GLU A 34 -9.52 54.02 93.15
C GLU A 34 -9.58 52.76 94.03
N VAL A 35 -9.91 51.61 93.43
CA VAL A 35 -9.94 50.32 94.14
C VAL A 35 -8.53 49.91 94.61
N LEU A 36 -7.50 50.10 93.79
CA LEU A 36 -6.12 49.78 94.18
C LEU A 36 -5.61 50.67 95.31
N VAL A 37 -5.94 51.97 95.28
CA VAL A 37 -5.58 52.91 96.35
C VAL A 37 -6.35 52.57 97.64
N GLU A 38 -7.59 52.11 97.54
CA GLU A 38 -8.36 51.68 98.72
C GLU A 38 -7.81 50.39 99.34
N VAL A 39 -7.39 49.41 98.53
CA VAL A 39 -6.88 48.11 99.00
C VAL A 39 -5.43 48.20 99.50
N PHE A 40 -4.56 48.97 98.82
CA PHE A 40 -3.11 48.98 99.10
C PHE A 40 -2.56 50.33 99.61
N GLY A 41 -3.32 51.42 99.54
CA GLY A 41 -2.83 52.77 99.84
C GLY A 41 -2.66 53.11 101.33
N ARG A 42 -2.99 52.20 102.25
CA ARG A 42 -2.91 52.42 103.72
C ARG A 42 -1.75 51.70 104.40
N THR A 43 -0.88 51.05 103.64
CA THR A 43 0.26 50.28 104.16
C THR A 43 1.60 50.83 103.64
N VAL A 44 2.57 51.03 104.53
CA VAL A 44 3.92 51.52 104.20
C VAL A 44 4.95 50.42 104.40
N ILE A 45 5.87 50.28 103.45
CA ILE A 45 7.00 49.35 103.57
C ILE A 45 8.16 50.05 104.29
N CYS A 46 8.61 49.48 105.40
CA CYS A 46 9.72 50.00 106.21
C CYS A 46 10.93 49.08 106.13
N ARG A 47 12.13 49.64 106.33
CA ARG A 47 13.39 48.87 106.30
C ARG A 47 13.47 47.88 107.46
N ASP A 48 13.22 48.38 108.68
CA ASP A 48 13.36 47.63 109.91
C ASP A 48 12.15 47.85 110.83
N ILE A 49 11.95 46.93 111.78
CA ILE A 49 10.81 46.93 112.71
C ILE A 49 10.76 48.19 113.59
N ASP A 50 11.91 48.76 113.93
CA ASP A 50 12.02 49.98 114.72
C ASP A 50 11.53 51.21 113.95
N VAL A 51 11.79 51.24 112.63
CA VAL A 51 11.29 52.28 111.73
C VAL A 51 9.79 52.09 111.53
N ALA A 52 9.34 50.85 111.31
CA ALA A 52 7.93 50.51 111.17
C ALA A 52 7.11 50.95 112.40
N THR A 53 7.62 50.69 113.61
CA THR A 53 6.94 51.07 114.86
C THR A 53 6.85 52.58 115.06
N ARG A 54 7.89 53.32 114.66
CA ARG A 54 7.90 54.77 114.74
C ARG A 54 6.90 55.39 113.76
N VAL A 55 6.88 54.89 112.52
CA VAL A 55 6.00 55.39 111.45
C VAL A 55 4.53 55.06 111.77
N ALA A 56 4.25 53.83 112.23
CA ALA A 56 2.90 53.43 112.61
C ALA A 56 2.31 54.30 113.75
N ARG A 57 3.14 54.72 114.72
CA ARG A 57 2.72 55.61 115.81
C ARG A 57 2.60 57.07 115.41
N THR A 58 3.51 57.57 114.58
CA THR A 58 3.57 59.00 114.22
C THR A 58 2.54 59.35 113.15
N ASP A 59 2.43 58.52 112.12
CA ASP A 59 1.64 58.82 110.92
C ASP A 59 0.33 58.01 110.86
N GLY A 60 0.11 57.04 111.76
CA GLY A 60 -1.14 56.28 111.86
C GLY A 60 -1.39 55.32 110.69
N LEU A 61 -0.33 54.87 110.00
CA LEU A 61 -0.38 53.93 108.88
C LEU A 61 0.01 52.51 109.33
N ASP A 62 -0.48 51.50 108.63
CA ASP A 62 -0.02 50.13 108.86
C ASP A 62 1.36 49.96 108.20
N CYS A 63 2.32 49.32 108.86
CA CYS A 63 3.68 49.18 108.37
C CYS A 63 4.07 47.72 108.25
N ILE A 64 4.86 47.39 107.22
CA ILE A 64 5.39 46.03 106.98
C ILE A 64 6.88 46.08 106.61
N THR A 65 7.68 45.16 107.14
CA THR A 65 9.08 44.98 106.73
C THR A 65 9.20 43.99 105.56
N LEU A 66 10.33 44.02 104.83
CA LEU A 66 10.59 43.04 103.76
C LEU A 66 10.64 41.59 104.26
N GLU A 67 10.99 41.40 105.54
CA GLU A 67 11.04 40.11 106.24
C GLU A 67 9.63 39.60 106.64
N GLY A 68 8.60 40.45 106.55
CA GLY A 68 7.20 40.08 106.79
C GLY A 68 6.66 40.46 108.18
N ASP A 69 7.41 41.21 108.99
CA ASP A 69 6.92 41.72 110.27
C ASP A 69 5.94 42.88 110.02
N GLN A 70 4.73 42.76 110.58
CA GLN A 70 3.67 43.75 110.45
C GLN A 70 3.46 44.50 111.75
N VAL A 71 3.39 45.82 111.67
CA VAL A 71 3.05 46.71 112.78
C VAL A 71 1.82 47.52 112.40
N SER A 72 0.70 47.25 113.06
CA SER A 72 -0.52 48.02 112.81
C SER A 72 -0.44 49.42 113.45
N LYS A 73 -1.18 50.38 112.88
CA LYS A 73 -1.38 51.72 113.46
C LYS A 73 -1.88 51.73 114.91
N LYS A 74 -2.51 50.63 115.37
CA LYS A 74 -2.97 50.44 116.76
C LYS A 74 -1.90 49.82 117.69
N GLY A 75 -0.69 49.58 117.19
CA GLY A 75 0.44 49.05 117.96
C GLY A 75 0.52 47.52 118.05
N GLY A 76 -0.37 46.78 117.37
CA GLY A 76 -0.28 45.33 117.27
C GLY A 76 0.86 44.90 116.34
N MET A 77 1.73 44.01 116.82
CA MET A 77 2.87 43.47 116.06
C MET A 77 2.60 42.01 115.75
N THR A 78 2.68 41.64 114.46
CA THR A 78 2.47 40.27 114.00
C THR A 78 3.70 39.86 113.18
N GLY A 79 4.38 38.79 113.60
CA GLY A 79 5.55 38.25 112.91
C GLY A 79 5.47 36.73 112.81
N GLY A 80 6.17 36.15 111.83
CA GLY A 80 6.19 34.72 111.59
C GLY A 80 6.96 34.36 110.31
N PHE A 81 7.27 33.08 110.13
CA PHE A 81 7.94 32.60 108.91
C PHE A 81 6.99 32.66 107.70
N TYR A 82 7.32 33.51 106.73
CA TYR A 82 6.57 33.61 105.47
C TYR A 82 7.19 32.71 104.39
N ASP A 83 6.46 31.67 103.98
CA ASP A 83 6.93 30.76 102.93
C ASP A 83 6.82 31.41 101.53
N TYR A 84 7.94 31.94 101.07
CA TYR A 84 8.10 32.55 99.74
C TYR A 84 7.76 31.60 98.58
N ARG A 85 7.71 30.27 98.80
CA ARG A 85 7.39 29.27 97.77
C ARG A 85 5.88 29.19 97.49
N ARG A 86 5.03 29.70 98.39
CA ARG A 86 3.56 29.62 98.31
C ARG A 86 2.87 30.88 97.79
N SER A 87 3.57 31.73 97.03
CA SER A 87 2.99 32.93 96.45
C SER A 87 2.02 32.61 95.30
N LYS A 88 0.71 32.82 95.53
CA LYS A 88 -0.35 32.69 94.51
C LYS A 88 -0.08 33.57 93.29
N LEU A 89 0.47 34.77 93.49
CA LEU A 89 0.81 35.70 92.41
C LEU A 89 1.97 35.18 91.55
N LYS A 90 2.96 34.52 92.16
CA LYS A 90 4.07 33.89 91.40
C LYS A 90 3.55 32.74 90.54
N PHE A 91 2.67 31.90 91.07
CA PHE A 91 2.01 30.85 90.28
C PHE A 91 1.13 31.44 89.17
N MET A 92 0.35 32.47 89.45
CA MET A 92 -0.48 33.13 88.44
C MET A 92 0.37 33.77 87.33
N ASN A 93 1.50 34.40 87.67
CA ASN A 93 2.43 34.94 86.69
C ASN A 93 3.03 33.82 85.83
N ILE A 94 3.49 32.72 86.44
CA ILE A 94 3.99 31.55 85.68
C ILE A 94 2.91 30.97 84.76
N ILE A 95 1.67 30.83 85.25
CA ILE A 95 0.54 30.37 84.42
C ILE A 95 0.32 31.33 83.26
N MET A 96 0.25 32.64 83.52
CA MET A 96 0.05 33.66 82.49
C MET A 96 1.15 33.60 81.43
N GLN A 97 2.43 33.54 81.84
CA GLN A 97 3.57 33.44 80.92
C GLN A 97 3.51 32.15 80.09
N ASN A 98 3.19 31.01 80.70
CA ASN A 98 3.04 29.75 80.00
C ASN A 98 1.86 29.77 79.03
N THR A 99 0.72 30.34 79.42
CA THR A 99 -0.45 30.51 78.54
C THR A 99 -0.12 31.41 77.35
N MET A 100 0.59 32.53 77.56
CA MET A 100 1.05 33.39 76.47
C MET A 100 2.01 32.65 75.53
N SER A 101 2.93 31.86 76.08
CA SER A 101 3.87 31.04 75.29
C SER A 101 3.14 29.94 74.48
N ILE A 102 2.15 29.28 75.08
CA ILE A 102 1.31 28.28 74.41
C ILE A 102 0.53 28.93 73.26
N ASN A 103 -0.15 30.06 73.51
CA ASN A 103 -0.91 30.75 72.48
C ASN A 103 -0.02 31.16 71.30
N LYS A 104 1.18 31.69 71.58
CA LYS A 104 2.15 32.04 70.55
C LYS A 104 2.57 30.81 69.72
N LYS A 105 2.83 29.68 70.39
CA LYS A 105 3.20 28.42 69.72
C LYS A 105 2.04 27.82 68.91
N GLU A 106 0.81 27.97 69.37
CA GLU A 106 -0.38 27.55 68.63
C GLU A 106 -0.61 28.40 67.38
N GLU A 107 -0.37 29.71 67.45
CA GLU A 107 -0.42 30.60 66.27
C GLU A 107 0.67 30.24 65.26
N GLU A 108 1.91 30.01 65.71
CA GLU A 108 3.01 29.53 64.85
C GLU A 108 2.64 28.20 64.16
N LEU A 109 2.07 27.25 64.90
CA LEU A 109 1.61 25.96 64.35
C LEU A 109 0.50 26.13 63.31
N LYS A 110 -0.47 27.02 63.54
CA LYS A 110 -1.52 27.33 62.56
C LYS A 110 -0.93 27.97 61.29
N GLY A 111 0.04 28.87 61.44
CA GLY A 111 0.77 29.48 60.32
C GLY A 111 1.47 28.42 59.46
N ILE A 112 2.26 27.55 60.10
CA ILE A 112 2.96 26.45 59.41
C ILE A 112 1.95 25.50 58.74
N GLY A 113 0.80 25.22 59.37
CA GLY A 113 -0.26 24.40 58.79
C GLY A 113 -0.81 24.97 57.47
N LEU A 114 -1.04 26.29 57.42
CA LEU A 114 -1.48 26.98 56.20
C LEU A 114 -0.39 26.96 55.11
N GLU A 115 0.87 27.17 55.48
CA GLU A 115 2.00 27.08 54.55
C GLU A 115 2.14 25.69 53.94
N LEU A 116 2.03 24.63 54.75
CA LEU A 116 2.05 23.25 54.27
C LEU A 116 0.89 22.95 53.33
N GLN A 117 -0.31 23.47 53.61
CA GLN A 117 -1.46 23.32 52.73
C GLN A 117 -1.24 24.03 51.37
N ASN A 118 -0.63 25.22 51.38
CA ASN A 118 -0.25 25.93 50.16
C ASN A 118 0.81 25.16 49.35
N ILE A 119 1.82 24.60 50.01
CA ILE A 119 2.85 23.78 49.35
C ILE A 119 2.21 22.54 48.71
N LEU A 120 1.29 21.86 49.41
CA LEU A 120 0.58 20.71 48.86
C LEU A 120 -0.24 21.07 47.61
N PHE A 121 -0.90 22.22 47.63
CA PHE A 121 -1.66 22.73 46.48
C PHE A 121 -0.75 23.07 45.29
N LEU A 122 0.40 23.71 45.54
CA LEU A 122 1.40 23.99 44.51
C LEU A 122 1.93 22.70 43.89
N LEU A 123 2.20 21.66 44.69
CA LEU A 123 2.69 20.37 44.20
C LEU A 123 1.66 19.67 43.28
N GLN A 124 0.37 19.79 43.58
CA GLN A 124 -0.71 19.30 42.71
C GLN A 124 -0.78 20.06 41.38
N LEU A 125 -0.54 21.37 41.40
CA LEU A 125 -0.48 22.18 40.18
C LEU A 125 0.73 21.81 39.32
N GLU A 126 1.91 21.61 39.92
CA GLU A 126 3.12 21.17 39.21
C GLU A 126 2.93 19.81 38.51
N GLN A 127 2.25 18.86 39.18
CA GLN A 127 1.89 17.58 38.57
C GLN A 127 0.99 17.76 37.33
N LYS A 128 -0.01 18.65 37.40
CA LYS A 128 -0.89 18.97 36.26
C LYS A 128 -0.11 19.65 35.13
N ILE A 129 0.77 20.60 35.46
CA ILE A 129 1.62 21.28 34.47
C ILE A 129 2.50 20.25 33.75
N THR A 130 3.11 19.33 34.50
CA THR A 130 3.96 18.29 33.91
C THR A 130 3.15 17.38 32.98
N ALA A 131 1.91 17.01 33.35
CA ALA A 131 1.02 16.24 32.49
C ALA A 131 0.71 16.99 31.17
N PHE A 132 0.35 18.28 31.24
CA PHE A 132 0.10 19.09 30.04
C PHE A 132 1.34 19.24 29.17
N VAL A 133 2.53 19.41 29.76
CA VAL A 133 3.80 19.48 29.01
C VAL A 133 4.07 18.17 28.27
N THR A 134 3.80 17.02 28.89
CA THR A 134 3.96 15.73 28.21
C THR A 134 2.97 15.55 27.07
N GLU A 135 1.72 15.98 27.23
CA GLU A 135 0.71 15.94 26.17
C GLU A 135 1.10 16.87 25.00
N GLN A 136 1.59 18.07 25.30
CA GLN A 136 2.09 19.00 24.30
C GLN A 136 3.25 18.41 23.49
N GLN A 137 4.21 17.75 24.15
CA GLN A 137 5.32 17.09 23.46
C GLN A 137 4.85 15.95 22.54
N GLN A 138 3.81 15.20 22.93
CA GLN A 138 3.23 14.17 22.07
C GLN A 138 2.53 14.77 20.85
N LEU A 139 1.78 15.86 21.03
CA LEU A 139 1.13 16.57 19.92
C LEU A 139 2.14 17.18 18.96
N ASP A 140 3.23 17.77 19.47
CA ASP A 140 4.29 18.34 18.65
C ASP A 140 5.02 17.26 17.85
N ALA A 141 5.31 16.10 18.46
CA ALA A 141 5.90 14.96 17.75
C ALA A 141 4.97 14.45 16.62
N LYS A 142 3.67 14.34 16.90
CA LYS A 142 2.67 13.97 15.88
C LYS A 142 2.61 14.99 14.75
N ARG A 143 2.61 16.29 15.07
CA ARG A 143 2.61 17.37 14.08
C ARG A 143 3.83 17.34 13.16
N VAL A 144 5.02 17.03 13.70
CA VAL A 144 6.24 16.87 12.90
C VAL A 144 6.13 15.66 11.95
N LEU A 145 5.61 14.53 12.44
CA LEU A 145 5.38 13.34 11.62
C LEU A 145 4.39 13.63 10.48
N ASP A 146 3.23 14.20 10.81
CA ASP A 146 2.19 14.53 9.83
C ASP A 146 2.71 15.51 8.77
N LYS A 147 3.52 16.50 9.17
CA LYS A 147 4.17 17.44 8.24
C LYS A 147 5.15 16.72 7.31
N SER A 148 5.92 15.75 7.80
CA SER A 148 6.83 14.96 6.97
C SER A 148 6.08 14.10 5.94
N VAL A 149 4.97 13.46 6.35
CA VAL A 149 4.13 12.66 5.46
C VAL A 149 3.49 13.54 4.38
N LEU A 150 3.02 14.73 4.76
CA LEU A 150 2.43 15.69 3.84
C LEU A 150 3.44 16.17 2.78
N GLU A 151 4.69 16.45 3.16
CA GLU A 151 5.75 16.81 2.20
C GLU A 151 6.12 15.64 1.29
N GLN A 152 6.13 14.41 1.79
CA GLN A 152 6.32 13.21 0.97
C GLN A 152 5.19 13.08 -0.08
N HIS A 153 3.93 13.21 0.34
CA HIS A 153 2.79 13.15 -0.58
C HIS A 153 2.82 14.27 -1.63
N LYS A 154 3.22 15.49 -1.27
CA LYS A 154 3.43 16.57 -2.25
C LYS A 154 4.47 16.18 -3.30
N GLN A 155 5.58 15.58 -2.89
CA GLN A 155 6.62 15.11 -3.80
C GLN A 155 6.11 14.00 -4.73
N ASP A 156 5.33 13.04 -4.19
CA ASP A 156 4.73 11.96 -4.98
C ASP A 156 3.72 12.49 -6.01
N ILE A 157 2.88 13.46 -5.62
CA ILE A 157 1.96 14.16 -6.53
C ILE A 157 2.73 14.89 -7.63
N ALA A 158 3.81 15.59 -7.29
CA ALA A 158 4.65 16.27 -8.28
C ALA A 158 5.28 15.28 -9.28
N ASN A 159 5.77 14.14 -8.79
CA ASN A 159 6.34 13.08 -9.63
C ASN A 159 5.27 12.44 -10.53
N ALA A 160 4.09 12.11 -9.99
CA ALA A 160 2.97 11.56 -10.76
C ALA A 160 2.51 12.52 -11.86
N ASN A 161 2.46 13.82 -11.57
CA ASN A 161 2.12 14.84 -12.57
C ASN A 161 3.17 14.95 -13.70
N LYS A 162 4.47 14.87 -13.37
CA LYS A 162 5.54 14.81 -14.40
C LYS A 162 5.38 13.57 -15.28
N GLN A 163 5.12 12.41 -14.67
CA GLN A 163 4.92 11.17 -15.41
C GLN A 163 3.68 11.25 -16.32
N LYS A 164 2.57 11.80 -15.80
CA LYS A 164 1.34 12.04 -16.59
C LYS A 164 1.62 12.93 -17.81
N GLN A 165 2.38 14.01 -17.65
CA GLN A 165 2.75 14.88 -18.77
C GLN A 165 3.60 14.15 -19.81
N TYR A 166 4.57 13.35 -19.37
CA TYR A 166 5.41 12.54 -20.27
C TYR A 166 4.57 11.52 -21.05
N THR A 167 3.72 10.75 -20.38
CA THR A 167 2.82 9.77 -21.00
C THR A 167 1.83 10.44 -21.94
N SER A 168 1.28 11.61 -21.58
CA SER A 168 0.37 12.37 -22.45
C SER A 168 1.06 12.81 -23.75
N LYS A 169 2.30 13.32 -23.67
CA LYS A 169 3.08 13.69 -24.86
C LYS A 169 3.41 12.48 -25.73
N ALA A 170 3.79 11.36 -25.11
CA ALA A 170 4.05 10.11 -25.83
C ALA A 170 2.80 9.59 -26.55
N LEU A 171 1.63 9.64 -25.89
CA LEU A 171 0.35 9.26 -26.47
C LEU A 171 -0.01 10.15 -27.66
N GLU A 172 0.19 11.46 -27.55
CA GLU A 172 -0.07 12.41 -28.64
C GLU A 172 0.80 12.10 -29.86
N ASN A 173 2.10 11.84 -29.66
CA ASN A 173 3.01 11.47 -30.74
C ASN A 173 2.61 10.14 -31.40
N LYS A 174 2.18 9.15 -30.62
CA LYS A 174 1.66 7.88 -31.16
C LYS A 174 0.35 8.05 -31.93
N ARG A 175 -0.54 8.94 -31.48
CA ARG A 175 -1.77 9.29 -32.22
C ARG A 175 -1.47 9.95 -33.56
N LYS A 176 -0.51 10.88 -33.61
CA LYS A 176 -0.06 11.50 -34.87
C LYS A 176 0.49 10.45 -35.84
N SER A 177 1.41 9.61 -35.37
CA SER A 177 1.97 8.52 -36.20
C SER A 177 0.91 7.53 -36.70
N LEU A 178 -0.10 7.21 -35.89
CA LEU A 178 -1.20 6.34 -36.31
C LEU A 178 -2.06 7.01 -37.40
N ALA A 179 -2.37 8.29 -37.25
CA ALA A 179 -3.09 9.05 -38.26
C ALA A 179 -2.32 9.12 -39.59
N ASP A 180 -0.99 9.30 -39.54
CA ASP A 180 -0.14 9.31 -40.73
C ASP A 180 -0.14 7.95 -41.46
N VAL A 181 -0.02 6.84 -40.71
CA VAL A 181 -0.08 5.49 -41.28
C VAL A 181 -1.47 5.19 -41.86
N GLN A 182 -2.53 5.60 -41.19
CA GLN A 182 -3.90 5.43 -41.68
C GLN A 182 -4.11 6.19 -43.00
N MET A 183 -3.63 7.44 -43.07
CA MET A 183 -3.67 8.23 -44.30
C MET A 183 -2.91 7.55 -45.45
N GLN A 184 -1.74 6.96 -45.18
CA GLN A 184 -0.99 6.20 -46.18
C GLN A 184 -1.74 4.95 -46.66
N ILE A 185 -2.39 4.22 -45.74
CA ILE A 185 -3.22 3.06 -46.08
C ILE A 185 -4.38 3.47 -46.98
N ASP A 186 -5.06 4.57 -46.65
CA ASP A 186 -6.21 5.05 -47.42
C ASP A 186 -5.78 5.54 -48.82
N GLN A 187 -4.62 6.20 -48.93
CA GLN A 187 -4.01 6.57 -50.22
C GLN A 187 -3.68 5.33 -51.07
N LEU A 188 -3.07 4.30 -50.47
CA LEU A 188 -2.74 3.06 -51.17
C LEU A 188 -3.99 2.29 -51.62
N ARG A 189 -5.02 2.24 -50.77
CA ARG A 189 -6.33 1.64 -51.10
C ARG A 189 -7.01 2.38 -52.25
N ALA A 190 -7.00 3.72 -52.22
CA ALA A 190 -7.54 4.53 -53.31
C ALA A 190 -6.77 4.27 -54.62
N SER A 191 -5.44 4.23 -54.57
CA SER A 191 -4.59 3.93 -55.73
C SER A 191 -4.87 2.53 -56.30
N MET A 192 -4.97 1.51 -55.43
CA MET A 192 -5.35 0.15 -55.82
C MET A 192 -6.74 0.09 -56.46
N ALA A 193 -7.72 0.81 -55.91
CA ALA A 193 -9.07 0.86 -56.45
C ALA A 193 -9.08 1.51 -57.84
N MET A 194 -8.37 2.64 -58.02
CA MET A 194 -8.23 3.28 -59.33
C MET A 194 -7.56 2.35 -60.35
N LYS A 195 -6.43 1.71 -60.00
CA LYS A 195 -5.73 0.78 -60.90
C LYS A 195 -6.59 -0.43 -61.27
N ARG A 196 -7.39 -0.96 -60.33
CA ARG A 196 -8.34 -2.05 -60.61
C ARG A 196 -9.48 -1.61 -61.53
N ALA A 197 -9.98 -0.38 -61.38
CA ALA A 197 -10.97 0.19 -62.27
C ALA A 197 -10.40 0.38 -63.69
N GLU A 198 -9.18 0.89 -63.82
CA GLU A 198 -8.46 1.03 -65.10
C GLU A 198 -8.27 -0.31 -65.82
N MET A 199 -8.02 -1.40 -65.09
CA MET A 199 -7.91 -2.75 -65.68
C MET A 199 -9.21 -3.29 -66.29
N GLY A 200 -10.36 -2.72 -65.91
CA GLY A 200 -11.69 -3.12 -66.40
C GLY A 200 -12.22 -2.25 -67.54
N THR A 201 -11.52 -1.17 -67.90
CA THR A 201 -11.91 -0.26 -68.99
C THR A 201 -11.19 -0.62 -70.29
N GLU A 202 -11.89 -0.59 -71.42
CA GLU A 202 -11.26 -0.76 -72.74
C GLU A 202 -10.32 0.44 -73.01
N LEU A 203 -9.09 0.15 -73.47
CA LEU A 203 -8.11 1.18 -73.84
C LEU A 203 -8.52 1.83 -75.16
N ILE A 204 -9.35 2.86 -75.07
CA ILE A 204 -9.81 3.67 -76.20
C ILE A 204 -9.02 4.99 -76.21
N ASP A 205 -8.47 5.39 -77.35
CA ASP A 205 -7.57 6.55 -77.49
C ASP A 205 -8.30 7.91 -77.41
N HIS A 206 -9.64 7.90 -77.36
CA HIS A 206 -10.50 9.08 -77.38
C HIS A 206 -11.64 8.96 -76.37
N LEU A 207 -11.85 10.02 -75.56
CA LEU A 207 -13.00 10.12 -74.66
C LEU A 207 -14.31 9.97 -75.43
N THR A 208 -15.21 9.16 -74.88
CA THR A 208 -16.60 9.07 -75.36
C THR A 208 -17.31 10.42 -75.17
N PRO A 209 -18.33 10.74 -75.99
CA PRO A 209 -19.09 11.98 -75.86
C PRO A 209 -19.77 12.13 -74.48
N GLU A 210 -20.16 11.01 -73.86
CA GLU A 210 -20.73 10.96 -72.51
C GLU A 210 -19.69 11.33 -71.43
N GLU A 211 -18.45 10.83 -71.55
CA GLU A 211 -17.34 11.20 -70.67
C GLU A 211 -16.94 12.67 -70.83
N LYS A 212 -17.03 13.25 -72.04
CA LYS A 212 -16.75 14.68 -72.26
C LYS A 212 -17.77 15.58 -71.54
N ASP A 213 -19.05 15.24 -71.59
CA ASP A 213 -20.09 15.97 -70.86
C ASP A 213 -19.91 15.82 -69.35
N LEU A 214 -19.61 14.60 -68.87
CA LEU A 214 -19.34 14.35 -67.46
C LEU A 214 -18.12 15.16 -66.96
N LEU A 215 -17.05 15.22 -67.74
CA LEU A 215 -15.82 15.94 -67.42
C LEU A 215 -16.04 17.47 -67.45
N SER A 216 -16.90 17.97 -68.33
CA SER A 216 -17.29 19.39 -68.36
C SER A 216 -18.07 19.81 -67.10
N ARG A 217 -18.85 18.90 -66.52
CA ARG A 217 -19.67 19.14 -65.32
C ARG A 217 -18.92 18.89 -64.02
N LEU A 218 -18.11 17.83 -63.96
CA LEU A 218 -17.37 17.46 -62.75
C LEU A 218 -16.17 18.39 -62.49
N ASN A 219 -15.51 18.92 -63.52
CA ASN A 219 -14.40 19.87 -63.30
C ASN A 219 -14.79 21.12 -62.50
N PRO A 220 -15.90 21.84 -62.82
CA PRO A 220 -16.33 22.98 -62.02
C PRO A 220 -16.77 22.58 -60.60
N GLU A 221 -17.40 21.41 -60.44
CA GLU A 221 -17.79 20.88 -59.13
C GLU A 221 -16.56 20.50 -58.28
N ILE A 222 -15.52 19.94 -58.89
CA ILE A 222 -14.22 19.69 -58.25
C ILE A 222 -13.54 21.00 -57.86
N THR A 223 -13.62 22.04 -58.68
CA THR A 223 -13.04 23.36 -58.32
C THR A 223 -13.79 24.00 -57.15
N ASP A 224 -15.12 23.94 -57.14
CA ASP A 224 -15.94 24.48 -56.04
C ASP A 224 -15.68 23.71 -54.73
N LEU A 225 -15.65 22.38 -54.77
CA LEU A 225 -15.30 21.56 -53.62
C LEU A 225 -13.87 21.79 -53.13
N LYS A 226 -12.91 22.06 -54.02
CA LYS A 226 -11.54 22.45 -53.64
C LYS A 226 -11.52 23.81 -52.95
N GLU A 227 -12.30 24.77 -53.44
CA GLU A 227 -12.41 26.10 -52.83
C GLU A 227 -13.06 26.02 -51.44
N GLN A 228 -14.14 25.25 -51.30
CA GLN A 228 -14.76 24.96 -49.99
C GLN A 228 -13.77 24.27 -49.03
N LEU A 229 -12.97 23.31 -49.51
CA LEU A 229 -11.94 22.65 -48.69
C LEU A 229 -10.85 23.63 -48.24
N ILE A 230 -10.44 24.57 -49.10
CA ILE A 230 -9.47 25.60 -48.75
C ILE A 230 -10.05 26.54 -47.68
N ASN A 231 -11.30 26.97 -47.83
CA ASN A 231 -11.99 27.82 -46.85
C ASN A 231 -12.12 27.11 -45.50
N CYS A 232 -12.60 25.85 -45.47
CA CYS A 232 -12.66 25.08 -44.22
C CYS A 232 -11.28 24.86 -43.57
N ARG A 233 -10.21 24.72 -44.36
CA ARG A 233 -8.84 24.64 -43.83
C ARG A 233 -8.40 25.96 -43.22
N SER A 234 -8.73 27.08 -43.86
CA SER A 234 -8.43 28.42 -43.34
C SER A 234 -9.15 28.65 -42.01
N ASP A 235 -10.46 28.38 -41.95
CA ASP A 235 -11.25 28.50 -40.72
C ASP A 235 -10.70 27.62 -39.60
N ARG A 236 -10.28 26.38 -39.93
CA ARG A 236 -9.64 25.48 -38.95
C ARG A 236 -8.35 26.07 -38.39
N ILE A 237 -7.49 26.63 -39.24
CA ILE A 237 -6.21 27.24 -38.84
C ILE A 237 -6.47 28.45 -37.94
N GLU A 238 -7.43 29.31 -38.28
CA GLU A 238 -7.80 30.47 -37.46
C GLU A 238 -8.32 30.04 -36.08
N THR A 239 -9.20 29.03 -36.06
CA THR A 239 -9.77 28.48 -34.81
C THR A 239 -8.69 27.83 -33.94
N GLU A 240 -7.75 27.10 -34.55
CA GLU A 240 -6.59 26.50 -33.86
C GLU A 240 -5.64 27.57 -33.29
N SER A 241 -5.38 28.65 -34.04
CA SER A 241 -4.59 29.78 -33.57
C SER A 241 -5.24 30.46 -32.36
N ARG A 242 -6.55 30.74 -32.44
CA ARG A 242 -7.29 31.38 -31.35
C ARG A 242 -7.38 30.50 -30.10
N LYS A 243 -7.49 29.18 -30.29
CA LYS A 243 -7.37 28.22 -29.19
C LYS A 243 -5.99 28.29 -28.54
N ALA A 244 -4.91 28.30 -29.32
CA ALA A 244 -3.55 28.38 -28.81
C ALA A 244 -3.31 29.68 -28.01
N GLU A 245 -3.81 30.82 -28.49
CA GLU A 245 -3.77 32.09 -27.76
C GLU A 245 -4.55 32.06 -26.44
N LEU A 246 -5.73 31.44 -26.42
CA LEU A 246 -6.51 31.30 -25.18
C LEU A 246 -5.82 30.35 -24.19
N GLU A 247 -5.20 29.27 -24.68
CA GLU A 247 -4.44 28.34 -23.86
C GLU A 247 -3.18 28.98 -23.25
N THR A 248 -2.46 29.82 -24.00
CA THR A 248 -1.32 30.58 -23.47
C THR A 248 -1.76 31.61 -22.44
N ASN A 249 -2.85 32.35 -22.68
CA ASN A 249 -3.40 33.30 -21.71
C ASN A 249 -3.85 32.62 -20.40
N LEU A 250 -4.50 31.46 -20.51
CA LEU A 250 -4.95 30.69 -19.34
C LEU A 250 -3.77 30.13 -18.53
N THR A 251 -2.73 29.66 -19.20
CA THR A 251 -1.55 29.08 -18.54
C THR A 251 -0.60 30.11 -17.95
N THR A 252 -0.36 31.22 -18.66
CA THR A 252 0.64 32.22 -18.25
C THR A 252 0.08 33.25 -17.27
N ASN A 253 -1.19 33.65 -17.41
CA ASN A 253 -1.76 34.76 -16.65
C ASN A 253 -2.68 34.24 -15.54
N LEU A 254 -3.77 33.56 -15.89
CA LEU A 254 -4.82 33.19 -14.94
C LEU A 254 -4.36 32.13 -13.92
N LYS A 255 -3.66 31.08 -14.37
CA LYS A 255 -3.10 30.07 -13.44
C LYS A 255 -2.05 30.66 -12.51
N ARG A 256 -1.26 31.62 -12.97
CA ARG A 256 -0.23 32.28 -12.16
C ARG A 256 -0.86 33.19 -11.10
N GLN A 257 -1.84 34.01 -11.50
CA GLN A 257 -2.60 34.85 -10.56
C GLN A 257 -3.33 34.02 -9.51
N LYS A 258 -3.90 32.86 -9.89
CA LYS A 258 -4.51 31.94 -8.93
C LYS A 258 -3.48 31.45 -7.89
N GLN A 259 -2.30 31.01 -8.33
CA GLN A 259 -1.25 30.54 -7.42
C GLN A 259 -0.72 31.66 -6.50
N GLU A 260 -0.60 32.88 -7.01
CA GLU A 260 -0.22 34.06 -6.22
C GLU A 260 -1.27 34.39 -5.16
N LEU A 261 -2.56 34.35 -5.51
CA LEU A 261 -3.67 34.57 -4.56
C LEU A 261 -3.77 33.45 -3.53
N GLU A 262 -3.61 32.18 -3.90
CA GLU A 262 -3.58 31.04 -2.97
C GLU A 262 -2.42 31.16 -1.97
N ALA A 263 -1.25 31.68 -2.40
CA ALA A 263 -0.12 31.94 -1.50
C ALA A 263 -0.39 33.10 -0.54
N ILE A 264 -1.11 34.14 -0.97
CA ILE A 264 -1.50 35.28 -0.14
C ILE A 264 -2.57 34.87 0.88
N ILE A 265 -3.55 34.08 0.46
CA ILE A 265 -4.61 33.51 1.32
C ILE A 265 -3.98 32.62 2.41
N SER A 266 -3.05 31.73 2.01
CA SER A 266 -2.29 30.88 2.94
C SER A 266 -1.41 31.66 3.93
N ALA A 267 -1.09 32.92 3.65
CA ALA A 267 -0.32 33.81 4.53
C ALA A 267 -1.22 34.71 5.42
N ALA A 268 -2.49 34.89 5.06
CA ALA A 268 -3.46 35.75 5.75
C ALA A 268 -4.43 34.96 6.68
N GLU A 269 -4.53 33.65 6.55
CA GLU A 269 -5.39 32.78 7.36
C GLU A 269 -4.79 32.45 8.75
N ALA A 270 -4.58 33.48 9.56
CA ALA A 270 -4.39 33.31 11.01
C ALA A 270 -5.66 33.60 11.84
N ASP A 271 -6.70 34.21 11.26
CA ASP A 271 -7.85 34.74 12.03
C ASP A 271 -9.26 34.28 11.58
N ALA A 272 -9.40 33.37 10.60
CA ALA A 272 -10.70 32.85 10.15
C ALA A 272 -10.98 31.38 10.55
N LEU A 273 -10.38 30.92 11.66
CA LEU A 273 -10.19 29.50 11.99
C LEU A 273 -11.42 28.67 12.42
N LEU A 274 -12.61 29.24 12.60
CA LEU A 274 -13.77 28.50 13.12
C LEU A 274 -14.75 28.05 12.02
N ASP A 275 -15.23 28.97 11.18
CA ASP A 275 -16.16 28.63 10.10
C ASP A 275 -15.45 27.83 8.98
N GLU A 276 -14.17 28.10 8.75
CA GLU A 276 -13.36 27.36 7.77
C GLU A 276 -12.98 25.97 8.30
N ALA A 277 -12.78 25.80 9.62
CA ALA A 277 -12.55 24.48 10.20
C ALA A 277 -13.80 23.59 10.14
N GLU A 278 -15.00 24.14 10.28
CA GLU A 278 -16.24 23.39 10.07
C GLU A 278 -16.47 23.04 8.60
N SER A 279 -16.22 23.98 7.67
CA SER A 279 -16.28 23.69 6.23
C SER A 279 -15.25 22.63 5.82
N LYS A 280 -14.01 22.72 6.33
CA LYS A 280 -12.95 21.73 6.08
C LYS A 280 -13.25 20.37 6.72
N ARG A 281 -13.91 20.34 7.88
CA ARG A 281 -14.40 19.08 8.48
C ARG A 281 -15.47 18.43 7.62
N GLN A 282 -16.40 19.23 7.08
CA GLN A 282 -17.44 18.72 6.19
C GLN A 282 -16.85 18.20 4.87
N GLU A 283 -15.95 18.97 4.25
CA GLU A 283 -15.20 18.54 3.06
C GLU A 283 -14.40 17.25 3.31
N LEU A 284 -13.79 17.11 4.49
CA LEU A 284 -13.04 15.92 4.88
C LEU A 284 -13.96 14.72 5.12
N MET A 285 -15.15 14.94 5.68
CA MET A 285 -16.16 13.89 5.85
C MET A 285 -16.69 13.41 4.50
N ASP A 286 -17.00 14.33 3.58
CA ASP A 286 -17.45 14.00 2.23
C ASP A 286 -16.34 13.30 1.42
N ALA A 287 -15.09 13.76 1.54
CA ALA A 287 -13.94 13.12 0.93
C ALA A 287 -13.71 11.70 1.50
N ASN A 288 -13.88 11.50 2.81
CA ASN A 288 -13.78 10.17 3.42
C ASN A 288 -14.88 9.23 2.91
N LEU A 289 -16.13 9.70 2.79
CA LEU A 289 -17.22 8.90 2.22
C LEU A 289 -16.94 8.51 0.75
N LEU A 290 -16.41 9.44 -0.05
CA LEU A 290 -16.00 9.16 -1.43
C LEU A 290 -14.85 8.16 -1.49
N VAL A 291 -13.87 8.27 -0.58
CA VAL A 291 -12.78 7.29 -0.46
C VAL A 291 -13.35 5.93 -0.08
N GLU A 292 -14.29 5.86 0.85
CA GLU A 292 -14.90 4.60 1.29
C GLU A 292 -15.69 3.92 0.17
N ASP A 293 -16.49 4.67 -0.59
CA ASP A 293 -17.18 4.17 -1.79
C ASP A 293 -16.17 3.72 -2.86
N ALA A 294 -15.16 4.53 -3.17
CA ALA A 294 -14.11 4.17 -4.12
C ALA A 294 -13.37 2.90 -3.67
N THR A 295 -13.13 2.72 -2.36
CA THR A 295 -12.49 1.53 -1.79
C THR A 295 -13.39 0.30 -1.91
N GLN A 296 -14.70 0.46 -1.70
CA GLN A 296 -15.68 -0.62 -1.93
C GLN A 296 -15.76 -1.01 -3.40
N GLN A 297 -15.77 -0.03 -4.33
CA GLN A 297 -15.75 -0.30 -5.77
C GLN A 297 -14.45 -1.02 -6.17
N LEU A 298 -13.31 -0.58 -5.65
CA LEU A 298 -12.02 -1.22 -5.90
C LEU A 298 -12.02 -2.67 -5.40
N LYS A 299 -12.58 -2.93 -4.23
CA LYS A 299 -12.73 -4.29 -3.69
C LYS A 299 -13.60 -5.17 -4.60
N ARG A 300 -14.76 -4.66 -5.05
CA ARG A 300 -15.64 -5.38 -6.00
C ARG A 300 -14.93 -5.70 -7.31
N VAL A 301 -14.17 -4.75 -7.84
CA VAL A 301 -13.38 -4.94 -9.07
C VAL A 301 -12.26 -5.97 -8.84
N SER A 302 -11.57 -5.93 -7.69
CA SER A 302 -10.55 -6.92 -7.33
C SER A 302 -11.14 -8.32 -7.23
N ASP A 303 -12.25 -8.49 -6.52
CA ASP A 303 -12.95 -9.78 -6.39
C ASP A 303 -13.38 -10.31 -7.77
N ARG A 304 -13.81 -9.42 -8.67
CA ARG A 304 -14.16 -9.78 -10.05
C ARG A 304 -12.94 -10.18 -10.88
N ILE A 305 -11.80 -9.51 -10.72
CA ILE A 305 -10.54 -9.86 -11.38
C ILE A 305 -10.07 -11.23 -10.90
N ASP A 306 -10.14 -11.52 -9.60
CA ASP A 306 -9.75 -12.81 -9.03
C ASP A 306 -10.61 -13.95 -9.57
N GLU A 307 -11.92 -13.74 -9.67
CA GLU A 307 -12.84 -14.71 -10.25
C GLU A 307 -12.56 -14.95 -11.74
N LEU A 308 -12.37 -13.89 -12.52
CA LEU A 308 -12.00 -14.02 -13.94
C LEU A 308 -10.65 -14.72 -14.11
N THR A 309 -9.69 -14.47 -13.21
CA THR A 309 -8.37 -15.12 -13.23
C THR A 309 -8.47 -16.62 -12.93
N LYS A 310 -9.36 -17.03 -12.02
CA LYS A 310 -9.67 -18.46 -11.79
C LYS A 310 -10.28 -19.11 -13.02
N GLN A 311 -11.25 -18.45 -13.66
CA GLN A 311 -11.87 -18.95 -14.89
C GLN A 311 -10.85 -19.09 -16.03
N LEU A 312 -9.95 -18.10 -16.18
CA LEU A 312 -8.88 -18.13 -17.17
C LEU A 312 -7.92 -19.31 -16.93
N ARG A 313 -7.62 -19.63 -15.66
CA ARG A 313 -6.81 -20.79 -15.29
C ARG A 313 -7.51 -22.09 -15.67
N GLY A 314 -8.80 -22.23 -15.36
CA GLY A 314 -9.61 -23.40 -15.75
C GLY A 314 -9.62 -23.63 -17.26
N ILE A 315 -9.88 -22.58 -18.04
CA ILE A 315 -9.85 -22.66 -19.52
C ILE A 315 -8.46 -23.03 -20.03
N LYS A 316 -7.39 -22.52 -19.39
CA LYS A 316 -6.01 -22.85 -19.78
C LYS A 316 -5.67 -24.33 -19.52
N ASP A 317 -6.14 -24.87 -18.41
CA ASP A 317 -5.95 -26.28 -18.07
C ASP A 317 -6.74 -27.19 -19.02
N GLU A 318 -7.98 -26.83 -19.36
CA GLU A 318 -8.78 -27.52 -20.39
C GLU A 318 -8.09 -27.48 -21.76
N LYS A 319 -7.56 -26.32 -22.16
CA LYS A 319 -6.78 -26.20 -23.40
C LYS A 319 -5.56 -27.11 -23.42
N ASN A 320 -4.81 -27.20 -22.31
CA ASN A 320 -3.65 -28.07 -22.22
C ASN A 320 -4.05 -29.55 -22.29
N ASN A 321 -5.16 -29.93 -21.66
CA ASN A 321 -5.70 -31.28 -21.75
C ASN A 321 -6.11 -31.66 -23.19
N LEU A 322 -6.81 -30.76 -23.87
CA LEU A 322 -7.18 -30.95 -25.28
C LEU A 322 -5.96 -31.07 -26.20
N LYS A 323 -4.93 -30.25 -25.95
CA LYS A 323 -3.67 -30.33 -26.71
C LYS A 323 -2.93 -31.65 -26.46
N GLY A 324 -2.95 -32.15 -25.22
CA GLY A 324 -2.40 -33.47 -24.91
C GLY A 324 -3.15 -34.61 -25.60
N LEU A 325 -4.47 -34.50 -25.75
CA LEU A 325 -5.28 -35.45 -26.54
C LEU A 325 -4.96 -35.36 -28.04
N GLU A 326 -4.84 -34.15 -28.59
CA GLU A 326 -4.44 -33.90 -29.97
C GLU A 326 -3.07 -34.55 -30.28
N ASP A 327 -2.06 -34.29 -29.46
CA ASP A 327 -0.72 -34.88 -29.60
C ASP A 327 -0.75 -36.43 -29.53
N ALA A 328 -1.63 -36.99 -28.70
CA ALA A 328 -1.80 -38.45 -28.59
C ALA A 328 -2.44 -39.03 -29.86
N TYR A 329 -3.48 -38.39 -30.39
CA TYR A 329 -4.11 -38.79 -31.64
C TYR A 329 -3.15 -38.69 -32.83
N GLU A 330 -2.33 -37.63 -32.89
CA GLU A 330 -1.35 -37.45 -33.96
C GLU A 330 -0.29 -38.57 -33.94
N ARG A 331 0.16 -39.01 -32.76
CA ARG A 331 1.05 -40.17 -32.63
C ARG A 331 0.40 -41.46 -33.12
N THR A 332 -0.85 -41.72 -32.72
CA THR A 332 -1.55 -42.93 -33.19
C THR A 332 -1.73 -42.93 -34.70
N LEU A 333 -2.05 -41.78 -35.28
CA LEU A 333 -2.21 -41.63 -36.73
C LEU A 333 -0.88 -41.83 -37.47
N GLN A 334 0.22 -41.36 -36.91
CA GLN A 334 1.56 -41.59 -37.46
C GLN A 334 1.95 -43.07 -37.43
N ASP A 335 1.62 -43.78 -36.35
CA ASP A 335 1.92 -45.21 -36.22
C ASP A 335 1.07 -46.05 -37.18
N GLU A 336 -0.24 -45.77 -37.29
CA GLU A 336 -1.11 -46.39 -38.29
C GLU A 336 -0.65 -46.11 -39.73
N ALA A 337 -0.18 -44.89 -40.02
CA ALA A 337 0.36 -44.54 -41.33
C ALA A 337 1.63 -45.36 -41.67
N LYS A 338 2.54 -45.55 -40.70
CA LYS A 338 3.73 -46.40 -40.87
C LYS A 338 3.35 -47.86 -41.10
N GLU A 339 2.38 -48.39 -40.36
CA GLU A 339 1.90 -49.76 -40.57
C GLU A 339 1.29 -49.93 -41.96
N LEU A 340 0.51 -48.95 -42.42
CA LEU A 340 -0.06 -48.95 -43.77
C LEU A 340 1.03 -48.93 -44.84
N GLU A 341 2.08 -48.11 -44.68
CA GLU A 341 3.22 -48.06 -45.60
C GLU A 341 3.97 -49.40 -45.68
N GLN A 342 4.13 -50.09 -44.54
CA GLN A 342 4.71 -51.44 -44.49
C GLN A 342 3.83 -52.47 -45.21
N LEU A 343 2.50 -52.38 -45.09
CA LEU A 343 1.59 -53.28 -45.81
C LEU A 343 1.60 -53.02 -47.32
N LEU A 344 1.64 -51.75 -47.73
CA LEU A 344 1.72 -51.36 -49.14
C LEU A 344 3.03 -51.81 -49.79
N SER A 345 4.16 -51.66 -49.10
CA SER A 345 5.46 -52.15 -49.59
C SER A 345 5.49 -53.69 -49.71
N LYS A 346 4.95 -54.41 -48.72
CA LYS A 346 4.77 -55.88 -48.80
C LYS A 346 3.91 -56.27 -50.00
N ARG A 347 2.78 -55.57 -50.22
CA ARG A 347 1.89 -55.80 -51.37
C ARG A 347 2.61 -55.58 -52.69
N SER A 348 3.35 -54.47 -52.82
CA SER A 348 4.13 -54.15 -54.02
C SER A 348 5.15 -55.26 -54.35
N ASN A 349 5.90 -55.71 -53.33
CA ASN A 349 6.86 -56.81 -53.49
C ASN A 349 6.21 -58.13 -53.91
N LEU A 350 5.03 -58.45 -53.37
CA LEU A 350 4.29 -59.65 -53.76
C LEU A 350 3.74 -59.57 -55.19
N LEU A 351 3.26 -58.40 -55.62
CA LEU A 351 2.83 -58.16 -56.99
C LEU A 351 4.00 -58.30 -57.99
N ALA A 352 5.16 -57.72 -57.66
CA ALA A 352 6.35 -57.85 -58.49
C ALA A 352 6.77 -59.32 -58.65
N LYS A 353 6.77 -60.10 -57.55
CA LYS A 353 7.03 -61.55 -57.60
C LYS A 353 5.97 -62.30 -58.40
N GLN A 354 4.70 -61.96 -58.26
CA GLN A 354 3.61 -62.55 -59.03
C GLN A 354 3.83 -62.33 -60.53
N GLU A 355 4.21 -61.12 -60.93
CA GLU A 355 4.50 -60.78 -62.32
C GLU A 355 5.71 -61.54 -62.85
N GLU A 356 6.79 -61.63 -62.06
CA GLU A 356 7.99 -62.40 -62.40
C GLU A 356 7.65 -63.89 -62.62
N TYR A 357 6.91 -64.52 -61.71
CA TYR A 357 6.47 -65.90 -61.87
C TYR A 357 5.53 -66.07 -63.07
N SER A 358 4.63 -65.10 -63.31
CA SER A 358 3.73 -65.12 -64.47
C SER A 358 4.49 -64.98 -65.79
N LYS A 359 5.61 -64.25 -65.80
CA LYS A 359 6.50 -64.16 -66.96
C LYS A 359 7.24 -65.48 -67.19
N LYS A 360 7.82 -66.07 -66.14
CA LYS A 360 8.46 -67.40 -66.21
C LYS A 360 7.50 -68.48 -66.70
N ILE A 361 6.25 -68.48 -66.23
CA ILE A 361 5.22 -69.41 -66.70
C ILE A 361 4.96 -69.22 -68.21
N ARG A 362 4.88 -67.98 -68.71
CA ARG A 362 4.71 -67.70 -70.14
C ARG A 362 5.91 -68.13 -71.00
N GLU A 363 7.13 -67.99 -70.48
CA GLU A 363 8.37 -68.40 -71.16
C GLU A 363 8.49 -69.94 -71.33
N LEU A 364 7.80 -70.73 -70.51
CA LEU A 364 7.78 -72.20 -70.63
C LEU A 364 6.99 -72.71 -71.86
N GLY A 365 6.33 -71.82 -72.61
CA GLY A 365 5.61 -72.13 -73.83
C GLY A 365 4.14 -72.53 -73.64
N PRO A 366 3.39 -72.75 -74.74
CA PRO A 366 1.98 -73.11 -74.68
C PRO A 366 1.81 -74.52 -74.09
N LEU A 367 1.37 -74.57 -72.84
CA LEU A 367 0.91 -75.80 -72.19
C LEU A 367 -0.47 -76.19 -72.75
N SER A 368 -0.74 -77.49 -72.89
CA SER A 368 -2.07 -77.97 -73.26
C SER A 368 -3.10 -77.56 -72.20
N SER A 369 -4.34 -77.27 -72.61
CA SER A 369 -5.43 -76.89 -71.69
C SER A 369 -5.70 -77.95 -70.62
N ASP A 370 -5.47 -79.23 -70.95
CA ASP A 370 -5.65 -80.38 -70.06
C ASP A 370 -4.63 -80.39 -68.87
N ALA A 371 -3.44 -79.82 -69.09
CA ALA A 371 -2.43 -79.66 -68.04
C ALA A 371 -2.86 -78.65 -66.95
N PHE A 372 -3.71 -77.67 -67.28
CA PHE A 372 -4.19 -76.68 -66.31
C PHE A 372 -5.31 -77.22 -65.42
N GLU A 373 -6.15 -78.14 -65.89
CA GLU A 373 -7.26 -78.69 -65.10
C GLU A 373 -6.80 -79.79 -64.13
N THR A 374 -5.90 -80.66 -64.58
CA THR A 374 -5.46 -81.86 -63.85
C THR A 374 -4.76 -81.55 -62.51
N TYR A 375 -4.06 -80.42 -62.42
CA TYR A 375 -3.25 -80.05 -61.25
C TYR A 375 -3.84 -78.92 -60.40
N LYS A 376 -4.99 -78.35 -60.80
CA LYS A 376 -5.59 -77.14 -60.21
C LYS A 376 -6.01 -77.27 -58.74
N ARG A 377 -6.34 -78.48 -58.27
CA ARG A 377 -6.88 -78.75 -56.93
C ARG A 377 -5.86 -79.36 -55.95
N LYS A 378 -4.59 -79.49 -56.34
CA LYS A 378 -3.55 -80.11 -55.49
C LYS A 378 -2.82 -79.06 -54.66
N GLN A 379 -2.35 -79.45 -53.48
CA GLN A 379 -1.59 -78.54 -52.62
C GLN A 379 -0.16 -78.34 -53.14
N ILE A 380 0.43 -77.17 -52.89
CA ILE A 380 1.80 -76.82 -53.35
C ILE A 380 2.83 -77.88 -52.95
N LYS A 381 2.76 -78.39 -51.70
CA LYS A 381 3.67 -79.44 -51.20
C LYS A 381 3.53 -80.76 -51.97
N GLU A 382 2.33 -81.10 -52.43
CA GLU A 382 2.09 -82.31 -53.23
C GLU A 382 2.59 -82.14 -54.65
N LEU A 383 2.38 -80.96 -55.25
CA LEU A 383 2.91 -80.61 -56.57
C LEU A 383 4.44 -80.65 -56.62
N GLN A 384 5.12 -80.16 -55.57
CA GLN A 384 6.58 -80.25 -55.45
C GLN A 384 7.08 -81.69 -55.39
N LYS A 385 6.41 -82.57 -54.64
CA LYS A 385 6.75 -84.01 -54.59
C LYS A 385 6.55 -84.68 -55.95
N MET A 386 5.46 -84.37 -56.65
CA MET A 386 5.21 -84.89 -57.99
C MET A 386 6.26 -84.39 -59.00
N LEU A 387 6.62 -83.11 -58.96
CA LEU A 387 7.66 -82.55 -59.81
C LEU A 387 9.01 -83.21 -59.56
N HIS A 388 9.37 -83.45 -58.30
CA HIS A 388 10.62 -84.14 -57.95
C HIS A 388 10.64 -85.56 -58.51
N ARG A 389 9.55 -86.32 -58.34
CA ARG A 389 9.41 -87.67 -58.91
C ARG A 389 9.52 -87.68 -60.43
N CYS A 390 8.89 -86.72 -61.12
CA CYS A 390 9.02 -86.59 -62.57
C CYS A 390 10.47 -86.25 -62.98
N ASN A 391 11.17 -85.40 -62.23
CA ASN A 391 12.58 -85.08 -62.49
C ASN A 391 13.49 -86.30 -62.28
N GLU A 392 13.26 -87.12 -61.25
CA GLU A 392 13.99 -88.37 -61.04
C GLU A 392 13.76 -89.35 -62.20
N GLN A 393 12.53 -89.46 -62.69
CA GLN A 393 12.22 -90.27 -63.88
C GLN A 393 12.90 -89.73 -65.13
N LEU A 394 12.91 -88.41 -65.35
CA LEU A 394 13.60 -87.78 -66.48
C LEU A 394 15.12 -87.98 -66.41
N GLN A 395 15.72 -88.01 -65.22
CA GLN A 395 17.15 -88.28 -65.05
C GLN A 395 17.56 -89.69 -65.50
N GLN A 396 16.68 -90.70 -65.38
CA GLN A 396 16.95 -92.05 -65.89
C GLN A 396 17.15 -92.05 -67.42
N PHE A 397 16.53 -91.10 -68.12
CA PHE A 397 16.67 -90.90 -69.56
C PHE A 397 17.75 -89.86 -69.93
N SER A 398 18.63 -89.49 -69.01
CA SER A 398 19.69 -88.48 -69.25
C SER A 398 20.67 -88.86 -70.37
N HIS A 399 20.89 -90.17 -70.58
CA HIS A 399 21.77 -90.72 -71.60
C HIS A 399 21.09 -91.01 -72.94
N VAL A 400 19.81 -90.64 -73.10
CA VAL A 400 19.11 -90.83 -74.37
C VAL A 400 19.69 -89.87 -75.42
N ASN A 401 19.96 -90.38 -76.61
CA ASN A 401 20.49 -89.58 -77.71
C ASN A 401 19.45 -88.55 -78.15
N LYS A 402 19.65 -87.30 -77.72
CA LYS A 402 18.74 -86.19 -78.01
C LYS A 402 18.68 -85.83 -79.49
N LYS A 403 19.70 -86.20 -80.27
CA LYS A 403 19.75 -86.03 -81.72
C LYS A 403 19.30 -87.29 -82.47
N ALA A 404 18.78 -88.30 -81.76
CA ALA A 404 18.37 -89.55 -82.40
C ALA A 404 17.32 -89.32 -83.49
N LEU A 405 16.39 -88.38 -83.30
CA LEU A 405 15.40 -88.06 -84.30
C LEU A 405 16.05 -87.41 -85.53
N ASP A 406 16.86 -86.36 -85.34
CA ASP A 406 17.56 -85.68 -86.43
C ASP A 406 18.51 -86.61 -87.18
N GLN A 407 19.24 -87.46 -86.44
CA GLN A 407 20.13 -88.48 -87.00
C GLN A 407 19.33 -89.57 -87.71
N TYR A 408 18.20 -90.01 -87.16
CA TYR A 408 17.33 -90.99 -87.81
C TYR A 408 16.81 -90.45 -89.12
N VAL A 409 16.28 -89.22 -89.16
CA VAL A 409 15.81 -88.60 -90.41
C VAL A 409 16.96 -88.51 -91.43
N ASN A 410 18.12 -87.97 -91.04
CA ASN A 410 19.27 -87.83 -91.92
C ASN A 410 19.83 -89.18 -92.42
N PHE A 411 19.97 -90.17 -91.53
CA PHE A 411 20.43 -91.52 -91.92
C PHE A 411 19.39 -92.28 -92.74
N THR A 412 18.10 -92.02 -92.55
CA THR A 412 17.04 -92.62 -93.39
C THR A 412 17.11 -92.04 -94.79
N GLU A 413 17.29 -90.72 -94.93
CA GLU A 413 17.52 -90.05 -96.22
C GLU A 413 18.79 -90.58 -96.92
N GLN A 414 19.92 -90.66 -96.21
CA GLN A 414 21.17 -91.21 -96.77
C GLN A 414 21.04 -92.68 -97.19
N ARG A 415 20.31 -93.49 -96.42
CA ARG A 415 20.07 -94.91 -96.76
C ARG A 415 19.23 -95.03 -98.03
N GLU A 416 18.18 -94.22 -98.17
CA GLU A 416 17.37 -94.19 -99.40
C GLU A 416 18.19 -93.77 -100.62
N GLU A 417 19.12 -92.81 -100.46
CA GLU A 417 20.02 -92.38 -101.52
C GLU A 417 21.03 -93.47 -101.93
N LEU A 418 21.61 -94.18 -100.95
CA LEU A 418 22.52 -95.31 -101.20
C LEU A 418 21.79 -96.51 -101.83
N GLN A 419 20.56 -96.81 -101.42
CA GLN A 419 19.73 -97.84 -102.06
C GLN A 419 19.46 -97.52 -103.54
N LYS A 420 19.21 -96.25 -103.87
CA LYS A 420 19.09 -95.82 -105.27
C LYS A 420 20.38 -96.06 -106.05
N ARG A 421 21.55 -95.70 -105.50
CA ARG A 421 22.86 -95.93 -106.15
C ARG A 421 23.20 -97.42 -106.33
N GLN A 422 22.81 -98.28 -105.39
CA GLN A 422 22.99 -99.72 -105.54
C GLN A 422 22.14 -100.26 -106.70
N ALA A 423 20.88 -99.84 -106.79
CA ALA A 423 20.02 -100.21 -107.91
C ALA A 423 20.56 -99.71 -109.26
N GLU A 424 21.21 -98.54 -109.30
CA GLU A 424 21.88 -98.01 -110.48
C GLU A 424 23.12 -98.85 -110.89
N LEU A 425 23.94 -99.28 -109.92
CA LEU A 425 25.11 -100.14 -110.19
C LEU A 425 24.72 -101.56 -110.62
N ASP A 426 23.72 -102.16 -109.97
CA ASP A 426 23.18 -103.47 -110.37
C ASP A 426 22.56 -103.42 -111.77
N SER A 427 22.08 -102.25 -112.23
CA SER A 427 21.60 -102.02 -113.60
C SER A 427 22.70 -101.65 -114.61
N GLY A 428 23.95 -101.45 -114.17
CA GLY A 428 25.11 -101.12 -115.01
C GLY A 428 26.09 -102.27 -115.21
N ASP A 429 25.93 -103.37 -114.46
CA ASP A 429 26.67 -104.64 -114.63
C ASP A 429 25.90 -105.67 -115.50
N GLU A 430 24.79 -105.27 -116.14
CA GLU A 430 24.15 -105.89 -117.33
C GLU A 430 24.39 -105.02 -118.57
#